data_AF-A0A6J1LDS9-F1
#
_entry.id   AF-A0A6J1LDS9-F1
#
_cell.length_a   1.000
_cell.length_b   1.000
_cell.length_c   1.000
_cell.angle_alpha   90.00
_cell.angle_beta   90.00
_cell.angle_gamma   90.00
#
_symmetry.space_group_name_H-M   'P 1'
#
loop_
_entity.id
_entity.type
_entity.pdbx_description
1 polymer ?
#
loop_
_entity_poly.entity_id
_entity_poly.type
_entity_poly.pdbx_seq_one_letter_code
_entity_poly.pdbx_strand_id
1 'polypeptide(L)'
;MWQKLIFGLVLAVIGGQQFVNGLTCYSCNSPASCVSPSPQVCSDATAHETTVWLNTIHKFVPVVGSSNSFSCMNLTYYFENNRSKIHEYLGCHHPDIPVCILPLNASNSDSWKKGCLSCEADKCNRNPAATSSQSLYSIMITAMALIVAKFAF
;
A
#
# COMPACT_ATOMS: atom_id res chain seq x y z
N MET A 1 20.77 -6.72 -38.76
CA MET A 1 19.79 -7.68 -38.18
C MET A 1 19.83 -7.74 -36.65
N TRP A 2 20.36 -6.73 -35.94
CA TRP A 2 20.50 -6.77 -34.46
C TRP A 2 19.38 -6.01 -33.72
N GLN A 3 18.81 -4.97 -34.34
CA GLN A 3 17.74 -4.16 -33.72
C GLN A 3 16.43 -4.93 -33.48
N LYS A 4 16.12 -5.95 -34.30
CA LYS A 4 14.91 -6.77 -34.13
C LYS A 4 15.00 -7.73 -32.92
N LEU A 5 16.21 -8.12 -32.52
CA LEU A 5 16.44 -8.97 -31.35
C LEU A 5 16.26 -8.19 -30.04
N ILE A 6 16.64 -6.91 -30.02
CA ILE A 6 16.50 -6.06 -28.82
C ILE A 6 15.03 -5.79 -28.52
N PHE A 7 14.21 -5.49 -29.54
CA PHE A 7 12.77 -5.30 -29.35
C PHE A 7 12.04 -6.56 -28.89
N GLY A 8 12.44 -7.74 -29.37
CA GLY A 8 11.88 -9.02 -28.90
C GLY A 8 12.22 -9.32 -27.44
N LEU A 9 13.43 -8.96 -26.99
CA LEU A 9 13.87 -9.18 -25.60
C LEU A 9 13.16 -8.24 -24.61
N VAL A 10 12.91 -6.98 -24.99
CA VAL A 10 12.17 -6.01 -24.16
C VAL A 10 10.70 -6.40 -24.02
N LEU A 11 10.08 -6.93 -25.07
CA LEU A 11 8.69 -7.42 -25.02
C LEU A 11 8.54 -8.69 -24.16
N ALA A 12 9.56 -9.55 -24.11
CA ALA A 12 9.53 -10.76 -23.26
C ALA A 12 9.66 -10.46 -21.75
N VAL A 13 10.32 -9.37 -21.37
CA VAL A 13 10.40 -8.94 -19.96
C VAL A 13 9.06 -8.37 -19.47
N ILE A 14 8.25 -7.77 -20.36
CA ILE A 14 6.95 -7.20 -20.01
C ILE A 14 5.82 -8.25 -20.10
N GLY A 15 5.97 -9.28 -20.95
CA GLY A 15 4.97 -10.34 -21.14
C GLY A 15 4.94 -11.43 -20.04
N GLY A 16 5.93 -11.45 -19.15
CA GLY A 16 6.03 -12.43 -18.06
C GLY A 16 5.37 -12.00 -16.75
N GLN A 17 4.91 -10.76 -16.64
CA GLN A 17 4.07 -10.36 -15.51
C GLN A 17 2.70 -10.98 -15.70
N GLN A 18 2.55 -12.19 -15.17
CA GLN A 18 1.23 -12.77 -14.95
C GLN A 18 0.45 -11.74 -14.15
N PHE A 19 -0.48 -11.06 -14.82
CA PHE A 19 -1.54 -10.30 -14.16
C PHE A 19 -2.39 -11.33 -13.44
N VAL A 20 -1.88 -11.84 -12.31
CA VAL A 20 -2.72 -12.44 -11.30
C VAL A 20 -3.73 -11.36 -10.97
N ASN A 21 -5.02 -11.63 -11.21
CA ASN A 21 -6.12 -10.84 -10.68
C ASN A 21 -6.08 -10.97 -9.14
N GLY A 22 -5.09 -10.34 -8.53
CA GLY A 22 -4.82 -10.36 -7.10
C GLY A 22 -5.28 -9.05 -6.49
N LEU A 23 -5.73 -9.12 -5.24
CA LEU A 23 -6.10 -7.95 -4.46
C LEU A 23 -4.99 -6.91 -4.51
N THR A 24 -5.32 -5.68 -4.88
CA THR A 24 -4.38 -4.56 -4.91
C THR A 24 -4.64 -3.66 -3.71
N CYS A 25 -3.63 -3.39 -2.89
CA CYS A 25 -3.73 -2.50 -1.74
C CYS A 25 -2.81 -1.28 -1.89
N TYR A 26 -3.07 -0.22 -1.14
CA TYR A 26 -2.07 0.82 -0.95
C TYR A 26 -0.97 0.35 0.01
N SER A 27 0.24 0.88 -0.19
CA SER A 27 1.45 0.52 0.54
C SER A 27 2.23 1.75 0.97
N CYS A 28 2.70 1.73 2.22
CA CYS A 28 3.62 2.72 2.80
C CYS A 28 4.07 2.21 4.18
N ASN A 29 5.16 2.75 4.72
CA ASN A 29 5.75 2.28 5.99
C ASN A 29 6.12 3.39 6.98
N SER A 30 5.77 4.63 6.67
CA SER A 30 6.01 5.80 7.51
C SER A 30 4.96 6.87 7.26
N PRO A 31 4.65 7.73 8.26
CA PRO A 31 3.69 8.81 8.09
C PRO A 31 3.96 9.71 6.86
N ALA A 32 5.24 9.98 6.56
CA ALA A 32 5.62 10.76 5.40
C ALA A 32 5.29 10.05 4.07
N SER A 33 5.63 8.76 3.95
CA SER A 33 5.31 7.97 2.76
C SER A 33 3.80 7.72 2.57
N CYS A 34 3.04 7.66 3.68
CA CYS A 34 1.60 7.42 3.66
C CYS A 34 0.76 8.63 3.24
N VAL A 35 1.38 9.81 3.03
CA VAL A 35 0.73 10.96 2.37
C VAL A 35 0.43 10.66 0.91
N SER A 36 1.31 9.92 0.23
CA SER A 36 1.15 9.51 -1.16
C SER A 36 1.54 8.02 -1.32
N PRO A 37 0.71 7.10 -0.80
CA PRO A 37 1.03 5.68 -0.79
C PRO A 37 0.98 5.10 -2.21
N SER A 38 1.87 4.13 -2.48
CA SER A 38 1.91 3.43 -3.77
C SER A 38 0.98 2.23 -3.78
N PRO A 39 0.28 1.94 -4.89
CA PRO A 39 -0.44 0.69 -5.02
C PRO A 39 0.53 -0.49 -5.16
N GLN A 40 0.20 -1.63 -4.56
CA GLN A 40 0.92 -2.89 -4.70
C GLN A 40 -0.07 -4.06 -4.84
N VAL A 41 0.30 -5.08 -5.61
CA VAL A 41 -0.47 -6.33 -5.69
C VAL A 41 -0.12 -7.21 -4.50
N CYS A 42 -1.12 -7.81 -3.86
CA CYS A 42 -0.92 -8.70 -2.74
C CYS A 42 -0.34 -10.05 -3.19
N SER A 43 0.64 -10.51 -2.43
CA SER A 43 1.32 -11.78 -2.58
C SER A 43 1.89 -12.21 -1.23
N ASP A 44 2.36 -13.45 -1.13
CA ASP A 44 3.06 -13.93 0.07
C ASP A 44 4.25 -13.04 0.42
N ALA A 45 4.96 -12.50 -0.58
CA ALA A 45 6.09 -11.62 -0.36
C ALA A 45 5.67 -10.30 0.32
N THR A 46 4.64 -9.63 -0.20
CA THR A 46 4.17 -8.34 0.37
C THR A 46 3.45 -8.52 1.72
N ALA A 47 2.80 -9.67 1.94
CA ALA A 47 2.23 -10.04 3.24
C ALA A 47 3.33 -10.40 4.26
N HIS A 48 4.42 -11.02 3.82
CA HIS A 48 5.57 -11.31 4.67
C HIS A 48 6.28 -10.03 5.12
N GLU A 49 6.51 -9.06 4.22
CA GLU A 49 7.07 -7.75 4.60
C GLU A 49 6.24 -7.04 5.67
N THR A 50 4.91 -7.13 5.54
CA THR A 50 3.99 -6.61 6.56
C THR A 50 4.17 -7.34 7.89
N THR A 51 4.32 -8.66 7.87
CA THR A 51 4.56 -9.47 9.08
C THR A 51 5.89 -9.10 9.75
N VAL A 52 6.94 -8.87 8.96
CA VAL A 52 8.25 -8.40 9.46
C VAL A 52 8.10 -7.04 10.13
N TRP A 53 7.37 -6.10 9.50
CA TRP A 53 7.12 -4.80 10.09
C TRP A 53 6.30 -4.89 11.39
N LEU A 54 5.23 -5.70 11.42
CA LEU A 54 4.42 -5.90 12.62
C LEU A 54 5.27 -6.38 13.81
N ASN A 55 6.21 -7.30 13.57
CA ASN A 55 7.12 -7.81 14.60
C ASN A 55 8.03 -6.74 15.22
N THR A 56 8.22 -5.59 14.56
CA THR A 56 9.02 -4.49 15.14
C THR A 56 8.30 -3.76 16.27
N ILE A 57 6.95 -3.73 16.24
CA ILE A 57 6.14 -2.92 17.17
C ILE A 57 5.13 -3.74 17.99
N HIS A 58 4.81 -4.97 17.58
CA HIS A 58 3.85 -5.85 18.23
C HIS A 58 4.48 -7.08 18.88
N LYS A 59 3.77 -7.64 19.85
CA LYS A 59 4.01 -8.98 20.39
C LYS A 59 3.05 -9.98 19.77
N PHE A 60 3.46 -11.26 19.79
CA PHE A 60 2.63 -12.40 19.40
C PHE A 60 2.09 -12.32 17.97
N VAL A 61 2.87 -11.76 17.05
CA VAL A 61 2.53 -11.78 15.62
C VAL A 61 2.62 -13.25 15.15
N PRO A 62 1.50 -13.86 14.69
CA PRO A 62 1.52 -15.23 14.24
C PRO A 62 2.43 -15.43 13.03
N VAL A 63 3.10 -16.58 12.98
CA VAL A 63 3.79 -17.03 11.78
C VAL A 63 2.77 -17.71 10.88
N VAL A 64 2.46 -17.10 9.74
CA VAL A 64 1.56 -17.67 8.73
C VAL A 64 2.40 -18.14 7.55
N GLY A 65 2.06 -19.32 7.02
CA GLY A 65 2.68 -19.87 5.81
C GLY A 65 2.17 -19.18 4.54
N SER A 66 2.49 -19.74 3.38
CA SER A 66 1.96 -19.26 2.10
C SER A 66 0.43 -19.35 2.06
N SER A 67 -0.23 -18.32 1.55
CA SER A 67 -1.69 -18.28 1.38
C SER A 67 -2.05 -17.66 0.04
N ASN A 68 -3.18 -18.08 -0.53
CA ASN A 68 -3.75 -17.46 -1.73
C ASN A 68 -4.80 -16.38 -1.40
N SER A 69 -5.02 -16.10 -0.11
CA SER A 69 -5.97 -15.09 0.36
C SER A 69 -5.26 -14.00 1.15
N PHE A 70 -5.60 -12.75 0.84
CA PHE A 70 -4.98 -11.56 1.39
C PHE A 70 -6.05 -10.51 1.73
N SER A 71 -5.72 -9.63 2.66
CA SER A 71 -6.52 -8.46 2.99
C SER A 71 -5.64 -7.21 2.99
N CYS A 72 -6.25 -6.06 2.72
CA CYS A 72 -5.60 -4.77 2.88
C CYS A 72 -5.74 -4.29 4.31
N MET A 73 -4.68 -3.72 4.87
CA MET A 73 -4.72 -3.06 6.17
C MET A 73 -4.22 -1.62 6.14
N ASN A 74 -4.68 -0.86 7.13
CA ASN A 74 -4.15 0.44 7.50
C ASN A 74 -3.98 0.47 9.02
N LEU A 75 -2.74 0.63 9.47
CA LEU A 75 -2.38 0.79 10.87
C LEU A 75 -1.78 2.16 11.08
N THR A 76 -2.35 2.92 12.01
CA THR A 76 -1.86 4.24 12.40
C THR A 76 -1.64 4.28 13.90
N TYR A 77 -0.46 4.69 14.33
CA TYR A 77 -0.11 4.92 15.72
C TYR A 77 0.12 6.41 15.95
N TYR A 78 -0.46 6.93 17.02
CA TYR A 78 -0.35 8.34 17.37
C TYR A 78 -0.26 8.53 18.88
N PHE A 79 0.38 9.61 19.32
CA PHE A 79 0.38 9.95 20.73
C PHE A 79 -0.99 10.44 21.17
N GLU A 80 -1.46 9.99 22.33
CA GLU A 80 -2.78 10.38 22.85
C GLU A 80 -2.87 11.88 23.14
N ASN A 81 -1.78 12.49 23.62
CA ASN A 81 -1.76 13.87 24.10
C ASN A 81 -1.86 14.94 22.99
N ASN A 82 -1.26 14.70 21.83
CA ASN A 82 -1.16 15.70 20.75
C ASN A 82 -1.62 15.16 19.38
N ARG A 83 -2.02 13.88 19.30
CA ARG A 83 -2.45 13.19 18.08
C ARG A 83 -1.42 13.17 16.95
N SER A 84 -0.14 13.40 17.23
CA SER A 84 0.88 13.31 16.19
C SER A 84 1.13 11.85 15.82
N LYS A 85 1.21 11.58 14.50
CA LYS A 85 1.46 10.24 13.97
C LYS A 85 2.91 9.84 14.24
N ILE A 86 3.08 8.65 14.80
CA ILE A 86 4.36 8.05 15.15
C ILE A 86 4.75 7.04 14.08
N HIS A 87 3.83 6.12 13.80
CA HIS A 87 3.95 5.12 12.77
C HIS A 87 2.66 5.08 11.96
N GLU A 88 2.81 4.87 10.66
CA GLU A 88 1.70 4.62 9.77
C GLU A 88 2.15 3.58 8.76
N TYR A 89 1.34 2.56 8.55
CA TYR A 89 1.64 1.47 7.65
C TYR A 89 0.38 1.05 6.92
N LEU A 90 0.48 0.99 5.59
CA LEU A 90 -0.54 0.45 4.72
C LEU A 90 0.10 -0.73 4.00
N GLY A 91 -0.62 -1.83 3.86
CA GLY A 91 -0.09 -2.99 3.15
C GLY A 91 -1.07 -4.14 3.02
N CYS A 92 -0.57 -5.24 2.47
CA CYS A 92 -1.27 -6.51 2.37
C CYS A 92 -0.92 -7.36 3.60
N HIS A 93 -1.86 -8.13 4.14
CA HIS A 93 -1.56 -9.11 5.18
C HIS A 93 -2.36 -10.40 4.97
N HIS A 94 -1.93 -11.46 5.65
CA HIS A 94 -2.70 -12.69 5.74
C HIS A 94 -3.91 -12.48 6.65
N PRO A 95 -5.13 -12.89 6.24
CA PRO A 95 -6.34 -12.77 7.05
C PRO A 95 -6.22 -13.45 8.43
N ASP A 96 -5.41 -14.50 8.53
CA ASP A 96 -5.14 -15.24 9.76
C ASP A 96 -4.34 -14.43 10.80
N ILE A 97 -3.72 -13.31 10.39
CA ILE A 97 -3.04 -12.39 11.30
C ILE A 97 -4.07 -11.37 11.79
N PRO A 98 -4.41 -11.35 13.09
CA PRO A 98 -5.44 -10.47 13.61
C PRO A 98 -4.89 -9.06 13.90
N VAL A 99 -4.45 -8.36 12.85
CA VAL A 99 -3.65 -7.12 12.90
C VAL A 99 -4.21 -6.02 13.82
N CYS A 100 -5.55 -5.87 13.88
CA CYS A 100 -6.19 -4.85 14.69
C CYS A 100 -6.21 -5.13 16.19
N ILE A 101 -6.02 -6.38 16.62
CA ILE A 101 -6.00 -6.75 18.05
C ILE A 101 -4.61 -7.16 18.55
N LEU A 102 -3.60 -7.15 17.68
CA LEU A 102 -2.22 -7.40 18.09
C LEU A 102 -1.79 -6.41 19.19
N PRO A 103 -1.27 -6.90 20.33
CA PRO A 103 -0.80 -6.06 21.42
C PRO A 103 0.52 -5.39 21.03
N LEU A 104 0.72 -4.15 21.50
CA LEU A 104 1.98 -3.44 21.32
C LEU A 104 3.09 -4.02 22.21
N ASN A 105 4.33 -3.82 21.80
CA ASN A 105 5.49 -4.03 22.66
C ASN A 105 5.40 -3.13 23.90
N ALA A 106 5.76 -3.65 25.07
CA ALA A 106 5.56 -2.98 26.38
C ALA A 106 6.26 -1.62 26.48
N SER A 107 7.33 -1.40 25.71
CA SER A 107 8.03 -0.11 25.64
C SER A 107 7.20 1.01 25.01
N ASN A 108 6.15 0.67 24.25
CA ASN A 108 5.40 1.59 23.40
C ASN A 108 3.92 1.73 23.81
N SER A 109 3.41 0.91 24.75
CA SER A 109 1.98 0.74 25.00
C SER A 109 1.29 1.90 25.72
N ASP A 110 2.00 2.60 26.61
CA ASP A 110 1.34 3.43 27.62
C ASP A 110 1.00 4.84 27.14
N SER A 111 1.59 5.29 26.02
CA SER A 111 1.36 6.64 25.48
C SER A 111 0.77 6.67 24.07
N TRP A 112 0.66 5.51 23.41
CA TRP A 112 0.25 5.41 22.02
C TRP A 112 -1.18 4.91 21.92
N LYS A 113 -1.93 5.50 20.99
CA LYS A 113 -3.20 4.95 20.51
C LYS A 113 -3.02 4.36 19.13
N LYS A 114 -3.90 3.43 18.81
CA LYS A 114 -3.93 2.69 17.54
C LYS A 114 -5.23 2.98 16.80
N GLY A 115 -5.12 3.39 15.54
CA GLY A 115 -6.16 3.27 14.53
C GLY A 115 -5.88 2.05 13.66
N CYS A 116 -6.91 1.26 13.37
CA CYS A 116 -6.78 0.09 12.50
C CYS A 116 -7.99 -0.03 11.57
N LEU A 117 -7.73 -0.38 10.32
CA LEU A 117 -8.71 -0.79 9.33
C LEU A 117 -8.17 -2.03 8.62
N SER A 118 -9.04 -3.02 8.40
CA SER A 118 -8.78 -4.20 7.56
C SER A 118 -9.95 -4.36 6.61
N CYS A 119 -9.68 -4.68 5.34
CA CYS A 119 -10.70 -4.78 4.30
C CYS A 119 -10.21 -5.64 3.11
N GLU A 120 -11.15 -6.15 2.31
CA GLU A 120 -10.87 -7.18 1.29
C GLU A 120 -11.11 -6.69 -0.16
N ALA A 121 -11.40 -5.40 -0.35
CA ALA A 121 -11.64 -4.80 -1.66
C ALA A 121 -10.40 -4.06 -2.19
N ASP A 122 -10.28 -3.92 -3.50
CA ASP A 122 -9.15 -3.21 -4.10
C ASP A 122 -9.02 -1.79 -3.54
N LYS A 123 -7.81 -1.48 -3.05
CA LYS A 123 -7.37 -0.16 -2.61
C LYS A 123 -8.23 0.42 -1.47
N CYS A 124 -8.93 -0.44 -0.74
CA CYS A 124 -9.86 -0.05 0.33
C CYS A 124 -9.17 0.49 1.58
N ASN A 125 -7.87 0.23 1.76
CA ASN A 125 -7.10 0.62 2.94
C ASN A 125 -6.63 2.09 2.95
N ARG A 126 -7.08 2.90 1.99
CA ARG A 126 -6.83 4.35 2.04
C ARG A 126 -7.79 4.99 3.03
N ASN A 127 -7.22 5.62 4.06
CA ASN A 127 -8.01 6.43 4.96
C ASN A 127 -8.47 7.71 4.21
N PRO A 128 -9.76 8.08 4.20
CA PRO A 128 -10.23 9.32 3.57
C PRO A 128 -9.66 10.60 4.20
N ALA A 129 -8.97 10.51 5.35
CA ALA A 129 -8.39 11.66 6.07
C ALA A 129 -7.19 12.34 5.37
N ALA A 130 -6.68 11.79 4.25
CA ALA A 130 -5.64 12.40 3.42
C ALA A 130 -6.06 12.45 1.93
N THR A 131 -7.30 12.85 1.66
CA THR A 131 -7.72 13.33 0.34
C THR A 131 -7.08 14.69 0.06
N SER A 132 -5.77 14.71 -0.17
CA SER A 132 -5.21 15.70 -1.09
C SER A 132 -5.91 15.46 -2.44
N SER A 133 -6.79 16.41 -2.79
CA SER A 133 -7.62 16.41 -3.99
C SER A 133 -6.78 16.01 -5.21
N GLN A 134 -7.06 14.84 -5.79
CA GLN A 134 -6.48 14.42 -7.07
C GLN A 134 -6.99 15.27 -8.26
N SER A 135 -7.80 16.31 -8.02
CA SER A 135 -8.37 17.12 -9.11
C SER A 135 -7.34 17.92 -9.89
N LEU A 136 -6.15 18.20 -9.35
CA LEU A 136 -5.16 19.03 -10.05
C LEU A 136 -4.48 18.30 -11.21
N TYR A 137 -4.19 17.00 -11.08
CA TYR A 137 -3.50 16.26 -12.15
C TYR A 137 -4.40 15.99 -13.36
N SER A 138 -5.69 15.71 -13.15
CA SER A 138 -6.64 15.50 -14.25
C SER A 138 -6.92 16.78 -15.04
N ILE A 139 -6.96 17.95 -14.38
CA ILE A 139 -7.19 19.23 -15.08
C ILE A 139 -6.01 19.57 -16.03
N MET A 140 -4.78 19.29 -15.61
CA MET A 140 -3.59 19.60 -16.41
C MET A 140 -3.49 18.75 -17.69
N ILE A 141 -3.87 17.46 -17.62
CA ILE A 141 -3.86 16.58 -18.79
C ILE A 141 -4.92 17.03 -19.80
N THR A 142 -6.12 17.39 -19.35
CA THR A 142 -7.19 17.86 -20.24
C THR A 142 -6.84 19.21 -20.89
N ALA A 143 -6.21 20.12 -20.15
CA ALA A 143 -5.77 21.41 -20.70
C ALA A 143 -4.70 21.24 -21.79
N MET A 144 -3.72 20.35 -21.60
CA MET A 144 -2.70 20.06 -22.60
C MET A 144 -3.29 19.40 -23.85
N ALA A 145 -4.25 18.48 -23.70
CA ALA A 145 -4.91 17.84 -24.83
C ALA A 145 -5.71 18.84 -25.69
N LEU A 146 -6.41 19.78 -25.05
CA LEU A 146 -7.18 20.84 -25.74
C LEU A 146 -6.27 21.81 -26.50
N ILE A 147 -5.10 22.14 -25.94
CA ILE A 147 -4.13 23.02 -26.61
C ILE A 147 -3.59 22.33 -27.86
N VAL A 148 -3.19 21.06 -27.77
CA VAL A 148 -2.68 20.30 -28.93
C VAL A 148 -3.76 20.15 -30.00
N ALA A 149 -5.01 19.86 -29.62
CA ALA A 149 -6.11 19.75 -30.57
C ALA A 149 -6.36 21.06 -31.35
N LYS A 150 -6.21 22.22 -30.70
CA LYS A 150 -6.39 23.54 -31.34
C LYS A 150 -5.27 23.93 -32.31
N PHE A 151 -4.07 23.36 -32.17
CA PHE A 151 -2.96 23.61 -33.08
C PHE A 151 -2.81 22.52 -34.16
N ALA A 152 -3.46 21.38 -33.99
CA ALA A 152 -3.48 20.28 -34.96
C ALA A 152 -4.68 20.31 -35.93
N PHE A 153 -5.73 21.10 -35.62
CA PHE A 153 -6.92 21.30 -36.46
C PHE A 153 -7.18 22.78 -36.74
#